data_AF-A0A225D4G5-F1
#
_entry.id   AF-A0A225D4G5-F1
#
_cell.length_a   1.000
_cell.length_b   1.000
_cell.length_c   1.000
_cell.angle_alpha   90.00
_cell.angle_beta   90.00
_cell.angle_gamma   90.00
#
_symmetry.space_group_name_H-M   'P 1'
#
loop_
_entity.id
_entity.type
_entity.pdbx_description
1 polymer ?
#
loop_
_entity_poly.entity_id
_entity_poly.type
_entity_poly.pdbx_seq_one_letter_code
_entity_poly.pdbx_strand_id
1 'polypeptide(L)'
;MDAQKLKHRRAERRKHRVRKTIRGTADHPRLSVHRSNHHIYAQLIDDDAQVTLAAASSNDKDTDLKHGGNIAGAAAIGKKLAEQAKAKGIKSAAFDRGAYRFHGRVKALARAATEGGLVCTGLEDVPKKKASSDAAPAPKAAKAPKVKGEGKKPEKAKA
;
A
#
# COMPACT_ATOMS: atom_id res chain seq x y z
N MET A 1 30.61 6.41 -20.74
CA MET A 1 29.69 6.85 -19.64
C MET A 1 28.89 5.65 -19.18
N ASP A 2 28.94 5.31 -17.89
CA ASP A 2 28.17 4.20 -17.31
C ASP A 2 26.65 4.49 -17.36
N ALA A 3 25.90 3.59 -17.99
CA ALA A 3 24.46 3.69 -18.16
C ALA A 3 23.69 3.69 -16.82
N GLN A 4 24.20 3.01 -15.80
CA GLN A 4 23.60 3.00 -14.46
C GLN A 4 23.73 4.37 -13.78
N LYS A 5 24.93 4.97 -13.81
CA LYS A 5 25.17 6.34 -13.31
C LYS A 5 24.30 7.37 -14.03
N LEU A 6 24.14 7.25 -15.34
CA LEU A 6 23.24 8.13 -16.12
C LEU A 6 21.77 7.96 -15.71
N LYS A 7 21.32 6.73 -15.47
CA LYS A 7 19.95 6.42 -14.99
C LYS A 7 19.71 6.99 -13.58
N HIS A 8 20.68 6.88 -12.69
CA HIS A 8 20.62 7.43 -11.33
C HIS A 8 20.50 8.96 -11.36
N ARG A 9 21.42 9.65 -12.04
CA ARG A 9 21.39 11.13 -12.22
C ARG A 9 20.06 11.65 -12.80
N ARG A 10 19.47 10.91 -13.75
CA ARG A 10 18.13 11.21 -14.32
C ARG A 10 16.97 10.97 -13.33
N ALA A 11 17.14 10.07 -12.35
CA ALA A 11 16.18 9.85 -11.28
C ALA A 11 16.27 10.96 -10.23
N GLU A 12 17.47 11.29 -9.76
CA GLU A 12 17.71 12.38 -8.80
C GLU A 12 17.16 13.72 -9.29
N ARG A 13 17.48 14.12 -10.53
CA ARG A 13 16.95 15.37 -11.11
C ARG A 13 15.41 15.45 -11.07
N ARG A 14 14.72 14.31 -11.25
CA ARG A 14 13.25 14.26 -11.15
C ARG A 14 12.77 14.35 -9.70
N LYS A 15 13.45 13.67 -8.77
CA LYS A 15 13.22 13.72 -7.32
C LYS A 15 13.38 15.16 -6.79
N HIS A 16 14.47 15.86 -7.12
CA HIS A 16 14.66 17.27 -6.75
C HIS A 16 13.57 18.19 -7.32
N ARG A 17 13.17 17.99 -8.58
CA ARG A 17 12.10 18.79 -9.19
C ARG A 17 10.75 18.61 -8.50
N VAL A 18 10.41 17.38 -8.07
CA VAL A 18 9.18 17.11 -7.28
C VAL A 18 9.28 17.72 -5.88
N ARG A 19 10.44 17.58 -5.22
CA ARG A 19 10.68 18.14 -3.88
C ARG A 19 10.81 19.67 -3.84
N LYS A 20 10.96 20.35 -4.98
CA LYS A 20 10.88 21.83 -5.04
C LYS A 20 9.51 22.36 -4.61
N THR A 21 8.43 21.58 -4.81
CA THR A 21 7.06 21.98 -4.47
C THR A 21 6.48 21.23 -3.27
N ILE A 22 7.18 20.22 -2.73
CA ILE A 22 6.71 19.37 -1.63
C ILE A 22 7.70 19.45 -0.48
N ARG A 23 7.26 20.04 0.64
CA ARG A 23 7.95 20.09 1.94
C ARG A 23 7.05 19.44 2.98
N GLY A 24 7.61 18.65 3.89
CA GLY A 24 6.92 18.10 5.05
C GLY A 24 7.29 18.83 6.34
N THR A 25 6.32 18.98 7.23
CA THR A 25 6.50 19.51 8.60
C THR A 25 6.09 18.42 9.61
N ALA A 26 6.28 18.66 10.91
CA ALA A 26 5.87 17.72 11.97
C ALA A 26 4.38 17.31 11.89
N ASP A 27 3.46 18.26 11.70
CA ASP A 27 2.01 18.01 11.58
C ASP A 27 1.61 17.37 10.25
N HIS A 28 2.39 17.65 9.20
CA HIS A 28 2.07 17.27 7.82
C HIS A 28 3.32 16.72 7.09
N PRO A 29 3.88 15.58 7.54
CA PRO A 29 5.15 15.05 7.07
C PRO A 29 5.13 14.62 5.60
N ARG A 30 6.31 14.58 4.99
CA ARG A 30 6.48 14.18 3.58
C ARG A 30 6.57 12.66 3.47
N LEU A 31 5.57 12.05 2.83
CA LEU A 31 5.51 10.62 2.53
C LEU A 31 6.36 10.30 1.29
N SER A 32 7.60 9.87 1.50
CA SER A 32 8.53 9.53 0.42
C SER A 32 8.47 8.04 0.07
N VAL A 33 8.30 7.72 -1.23
CA VAL A 33 8.25 6.34 -1.72
C VAL A 33 9.52 5.97 -2.50
N HIS A 34 10.17 4.88 -2.11
CA HIS A 34 11.26 4.26 -2.87
C HIS A 34 10.88 2.86 -3.36
N ARG A 35 11.23 2.54 -4.61
CA ARG A 35 10.79 1.31 -5.30
C ARG A 35 11.96 0.67 -6.05
N SER A 36 12.36 -0.51 -5.61
CA SER A 36 13.30 -1.38 -6.33
C SER A 36 12.55 -2.37 -7.22
N ASN A 37 13.26 -3.33 -7.82
CA ASN A 37 12.63 -4.41 -8.57
C ASN A 37 11.80 -5.30 -7.63
N HIS A 38 12.40 -5.75 -6.52
CA HIS A 38 11.85 -6.76 -5.61
C HIS A 38 11.14 -6.21 -4.36
N HIS A 39 11.38 -4.94 -3.98
CA HIS A 39 10.87 -4.37 -2.74
C HIS A 39 10.34 -2.95 -2.92
N ILE A 40 9.51 -2.52 -1.97
CA ILE A 40 9.00 -1.16 -1.83
C ILE A 40 9.21 -0.68 -0.40
N TYR A 41 9.53 0.61 -0.28
CA TYR A 41 9.87 1.29 0.96
C TYR A 41 9.07 2.59 1.01
N ALA A 42 8.52 2.92 2.16
CA ALA A 42 7.86 4.20 2.39
C ALA A 42 8.25 4.77 3.75
N GLN A 43 8.43 6.10 3.79
CA GLN A 43 8.90 6.84 4.96
C GLN A 43 8.08 8.11 5.12
N LEU A 44 7.65 8.41 6.34
CA LEU A 44 7.15 9.72 6.76
C LEU A 44 8.31 10.51 7.35
N ILE A 45 8.67 11.61 6.71
CA ILE A 45 9.82 12.44 7.07
C ILE A 45 9.33 13.84 7.40
N ASP A 46 9.76 14.37 8.55
CA ASP A 46 9.72 15.80 8.82
C ASP A 46 10.96 16.44 8.19
N ASP A 47 10.79 17.38 7.26
CA ASP A 47 11.92 18.04 6.59
C ASP A 47 12.54 19.16 7.45
N ASP A 48 11.82 19.64 8.48
CA ASP A 48 12.29 20.71 9.36
C ASP A 48 13.17 20.15 10.50
N ALA A 49 12.69 19.11 11.18
CA ALA A 49 13.50 18.36 12.17
C ALA A 49 14.51 17.38 11.52
N GLN A 50 14.36 17.09 10.23
CA GLN A 50 15.12 16.06 9.48
C GLN A 50 14.98 14.63 10.04
N VAL A 51 13.94 14.37 10.82
CA VAL A 51 13.68 13.07 11.46
C VAL A 51 12.68 12.24 10.64
N THR A 52 12.92 10.93 10.54
CA THR A 52 11.93 9.99 10.00
C THR A 52 10.96 9.58 11.11
N LEU A 53 9.71 10.06 11.01
CA LEU A 53 8.67 9.79 12.00
C LEU A 53 8.17 8.34 11.93
N ALA A 54 7.98 7.79 10.73
CA ALA A 54 7.59 6.38 10.55
C ALA A 54 8.20 5.80 9.26
N ALA A 55 8.44 4.50 9.24
CA ALA A 55 8.98 3.79 8.09
C ALA A 55 8.41 2.36 8.03
N ALA A 56 8.08 1.93 6.81
CA ALA A 56 7.64 0.58 6.51
C ALA A 56 8.29 0.09 5.21
N SER A 57 8.83 -1.12 5.24
CA SER A 57 9.43 -1.77 4.08
C SER A 57 8.96 -3.20 3.89
N SER A 58 8.90 -3.65 2.64
CA SER A 58 8.69 -5.06 2.29
C SER A 58 9.97 -5.91 2.42
N ASN A 59 10.87 -5.53 3.30
CA ASN A 59 12.07 -6.27 3.70
C ASN A 59 12.22 -6.29 5.24
N ASP A 60 11.28 -5.68 5.97
CA ASP A 60 11.24 -5.71 7.42
C ASP A 60 10.77 -7.11 7.85
N LYS A 61 11.39 -7.66 8.91
CA LYS A 61 11.10 -9.02 9.41
C LYS A 61 9.63 -9.22 9.75
N ASP A 62 8.95 -8.15 10.15
CA ASP A 62 7.53 -8.13 10.52
C ASP A 62 6.59 -8.11 9.30
N THR A 63 7.11 -8.38 8.08
CA THR A 63 6.30 -8.46 6.85
C THR A 63 6.35 -9.86 6.25
N ASP A 64 5.25 -10.61 6.40
CA ASP A 64 5.02 -11.94 5.76
C ASP A 64 4.82 -11.87 4.23
N LEU A 65 5.49 -10.91 3.57
CA LEU A 65 5.39 -10.65 2.14
C LEU A 65 6.51 -11.41 1.41
N LYS A 66 6.18 -12.58 0.86
CA LYS A 66 7.10 -13.36 0.00
C LYS A 66 7.76 -12.50 -1.10
N HIS A 67 7.01 -11.53 -1.66
CA HIS A 67 7.54 -10.56 -2.63
C HIS A 67 6.93 -9.15 -2.45
N GLY A 68 7.77 -8.14 -2.27
CA GLY A 68 7.38 -6.72 -2.24
C GLY A 68 7.31 -6.02 -3.61
N GLY A 69 7.65 -6.75 -4.68
CA GLY A 69 7.77 -6.22 -6.04
C GLY A 69 6.44 -6.04 -6.78
N ASN A 70 5.32 -6.41 -6.16
CA ASN A 70 3.99 -6.47 -6.77
C ASN A 70 3.02 -5.40 -6.20
N ILE A 71 1.78 -5.37 -6.70
CA ILE A 71 0.75 -4.41 -6.28
C ILE A 71 0.22 -4.73 -4.88
N ALA A 72 0.06 -6.02 -4.54
CA ALA A 72 -0.44 -6.47 -3.24
C ALA A 72 0.50 -6.09 -2.08
N GLY A 73 1.81 -6.30 -2.23
CA GLY A 73 2.82 -5.89 -1.27
C GLY A 73 2.87 -4.37 -1.09
N ALA A 74 2.74 -3.60 -2.17
CA ALA A 74 2.63 -2.15 -2.08
C ALA A 74 1.39 -1.69 -1.29
N ALA A 75 0.26 -2.39 -1.41
CA ALA A 75 -0.94 -2.13 -0.60
C ALA A 75 -0.74 -2.51 0.87
N ALA A 76 -0.14 -3.68 1.16
CA ALA A 76 0.14 -4.11 2.52
C ALA A 76 1.09 -3.15 3.27
N ILE A 77 2.15 -2.67 2.61
CA ILE A 77 3.05 -1.64 3.18
C ILE A 77 2.34 -0.30 3.38
N GLY A 78 1.43 0.09 2.48
CA GLY A 78 0.60 1.29 2.65
C GLY A 78 -0.27 1.24 3.91
N LYS A 79 -0.90 0.08 4.21
CA LYS A 79 -1.70 -0.13 5.43
C LYS A 79 -0.86 -0.08 6.69
N LYS A 80 0.24 -0.84 6.74
CA LYS A 80 1.17 -0.85 7.89
C LYS A 80 1.73 0.54 8.20
N LEU A 81 2.08 1.33 7.18
CA LEU A 81 2.55 2.70 7.40
C LEU A 81 1.46 3.62 7.98
N ALA A 82 0.20 3.46 7.56
CA ALA A 82 -0.91 4.24 8.11
C ALA A 82 -1.23 3.85 9.56
N GLU A 83 -1.09 2.58 9.93
CA GLU A 83 -1.19 2.11 11.32
C GLU A 83 -0.08 2.72 12.20
N GLN A 84 1.16 2.71 11.73
CA GLN A 84 2.28 3.38 12.41
C GLN A 84 2.09 4.90 12.51
N ALA A 85 1.57 5.54 11.46
CA ALA A 85 1.30 6.98 11.45
C ALA A 85 0.23 7.36 12.48
N LYS A 86 -0.86 6.58 12.54
CA LYS A 86 -1.93 6.71 13.55
C LYS A 86 -1.41 6.54 14.97
N ALA A 87 -0.54 5.55 15.22
CA ALA A 87 0.08 5.35 16.53
C ALA A 87 0.94 6.55 16.97
N LYS A 88 1.41 7.37 16.03
CA LYS A 88 2.16 8.61 16.27
C LYS A 88 1.30 9.88 16.12
N GLY A 89 -0.02 9.75 16.02
CA GLY A 89 -0.97 10.87 15.93
C GLY A 89 -1.03 11.58 14.57
N ILE A 90 -0.29 11.11 13.56
CA ILE A 90 -0.17 11.77 12.25
C ILE A 90 -1.41 11.45 11.39
N LYS A 91 -2.16 12.49 11.03
CA LYS A 91 -3.45 12.37 10.28
C LYS A 91 -3.31 12.66 8.78
N SER A 92 -2.35 13.50 8.40
CA SER A 92 -2.14 13.99 7.03
C SER A 92 -0.67 13.94 6.64
N ALA A 93 -0.38 13.69 5.37
CA ALA A 93 0.97 13.63 4.84
C ALA A 93 1.03 14.12 3.38
N ALA A 94 2.14 14.75 2.99
CA ALA A 94 2.35 15.24 1.63
C ALA A 94 2.98 14.16 0.75
N PHE A 95 2.34 13.76 -0.35
CA PHE A 95 2.76 12.59 -1.11
C PHE A 95 3.93 12.85 -2.08
N ASP A 96 5.14 12.42 -1.71
CA ASP A 96 6.35 12.46 -2.53
C ASP A 96 6.53 11.16 -3.33
N ARG A 97 6.02 11.17 -4.58
CA ARG A 97 6.24 10.11 -5.60
C ARG A 97 7.71 9.94 -6.02
N GLY A 98 8.62 10.81 -5.57
CA GLY A 98 10.03 10.77 -5.87
C GLY A 98 10.34 10.85 -7.37
N ALA A 99 11.21 9.96 -7.84
CA ALA A 99 11.60 9.88 -9.25
C ALA A 99 10.63 9.10 -10.14
N TYR A 100 9.57 8.53 -9.57
CA TYR A 100 8.65 7.61 -10.25
C TYR A 100 7.42 8.34 -10.81
N ARG A 101 6.75 7.73 -11.79
CA ARG A 101 5.42 8.16 -12.23
C ARG A 101 4.38 7.62 -11.23
N PHE A 102 3.24 8.30 -11.09
CA PHE A 102 2.14 7.83 -10.26
C PHE A 102 1.33 6.75 -11.00
N HIS A 103 1.72 5.48 -10.86
CA HIS A 103 1.04 4.34 -11.46
C HIS A 103 1.33 3.04 -10.69
N GLY A 104 0.52 2.01 -10.94
CA GLY A 104 0.72 0.65 -10.41
C GLY A 104 1.02 0.65 -8.90
N ARG A 105 2.18 0.11 -8.52
CA ARG A 105 2.66 0.03 -7.13
C ARG A 105 2.60 1.36 -6.36
N VAL A 106 2.98 2.49 -6.99
CA VAL A 106 3.02 3.80 -6.31
C VAL A 106 1.60 4.30 -6.00
N LYS A 107 0.67 4.10 -6.95
CA LYS A 107 -0.76 4.42 -6.79
C LYS A 107 -1.44 3.49 -5.79
N ALA A 108 -1.08 2.21 -5.77
CA ALA A 108 -1.59 1.22 -4.83
C ALA A 108 -1.19 1.52 -3.37
N LEU A 109 0.08 1.89 -3.14
CA LEU A 109 0.55 2.29 -1.81
C LEU A 109 -0.19 3.53 -1.30
N ALA A 110 -0.34 4.58 -2.13
CA ALA A 110 -1.05 5.80 -1.75
C ALA A 110 -2.54 5.54 -1.41
N ARG A 111 -3.22 4.71 -2.22
CA ARG A 111 -4.61 4.30 -1.94
C ARG A 111 -4.72 3.52 -0.63
N ALA A 112 -3.85 2.53 -0.42
CA ALA A 112 -3.87 1.71 0.78
C ALA A 112 -3.52 2.49 2.07
N ALA A 113 -2.64 3.50 1.97
CA ALA A 113 -2.37 4.42 3.08
C ALA A 113 -3.60 5.30 3.39
N THR A 114 -4.32 5.75 2.36
CA THR A 114 -5.56 6.54 2.51
C THR A 114 -6.70 5.69 3.10
N GLU A 115 -6.88 4.45 2.64
CA GLU A 115 -7.78 3.45 3.25
C GLU A 115 -7.40 3.15 4.71
N GLY A 116 -6.09 3.09 4.99
CA GLY A 116 -5.53 2.99 6.33
C GLY A 116 -5.74 4.24 7.20
N GLY A 117 -6.29 5.33 6.66
CA GLY A 117 -6.67 6.55 7.38
C GLY A 117 -5.61 7.65 7.41
N LEU A 118 -4.56 7.56 6.59
CA LEU A 118 -3.57 8.63 6.42
C LEU A 118 -3.92 9.47 5.19
N VAL A 119 -4.34 10.73 5.39
CA VAL A 119 -4.75 11.62 4.29
C VAL A 119 -3.53 12.09 3.48
N CYS A 120 -3.37 11.53 2.29
CA CYS A 120 -2.27 11.85 1.38
C CYS A 120 -2.65 13.01 0.45
N THR A 121 -2.13 14.22 0.69
CA THR A 121 -2.40 15.40 -0.15
C THR A 121 -1.51 15.45 -1.40
N GLY A 122 -1.98 16.13 -2.45
CA GLY A 122 -1.32 16.22 -3.76
C GLY A 122 -1.80 15.22 -4.81
N LEU A 123 -3.04 14.70 -4.69
CA LEU A 123 -3.51 13.60 -5.53
C LEU A 123 -4.16 13.99 -6.86
N GLU A 124 -3.45 13.52 -7.90
CA GLU A 124 -3.88 12.76 -9.09
C GLU A 124 -4.74 11.52 -8.64
N ASP A 125 -6.08 11.46 -8.53
CA ASP A 125 -7.18 11.85 -9.43
C ASP A 125 -8.58 12.01 -8.70
N VAL A 126 -9.51 12.86 -9.21
CA VAL A 126 -10.93 13.09 -8.75
C VAL A 126 -11.90 12.57 -9.84
N PRO A 127 -12.95 11.77 -9.54
CA PRO A 127 -14.11 12.20 -8.76
C PRO A 127 -14.25 11.56 -7.38
N LYS A 128 -14.81 12.33 -6.43
CA LYS A 128 -15.68 11.73 -5.42
C LYS A 128 -16.74 10.93 -6.17
N LYS A 129 -16.78 9.60 -6.04
CA LYS A 129 -18.07 8.94 -6.23
C LYS A 129 -18.96 9.51 -5.13
N LYS A 130 -19.96 10.32 -5.50
CA LYS A 130 -21.01 10.72 -4.57
C LYS A 130 -21.54 9.44 -3.92
N ALA A 131 -22.00 9.53 -2.67
CA ALA A 131 -22.87 8.51 -2.14
C ALA A 131 -24.19 8.54 -2.95
N SER A 132 -24.21 7.79 -4.05
CA SER A 132 -25.42 7.43 -4.80
C SER A 132 -25.82 6.03 -4.37
N SER A 133 -26.48 5.96 -3.22
CA SER A 133 -27.86 5.46 -3.08
C SER A 133 -28.34 4.22 -3.86
N ASP A 134 -27.46 3.36 -4.37
CA ASP A 134 -27.85 2.07 -4.96
C ASP A 134 -27.25 0.94 -4.14
N ALA A 135 -28.08 0.38 -3.27
CA ALA A 135 -27.76 -0.79 -2.48
C ALA A 135 -27.68 -2.03 -3.40
N ALA A 136 -26.47 -2.48 -3.70
CA ALA A 136 -26.27 -3.85 -4.14
C ALA A 136 -26.66 -4.77 -2.96
N PRO A 137 -27.72 -5.61 -3.07
CA PRO A 137 -28.27 -6.33 -1.93
C PRO A 137 -27.28 -7.38 -1.42
N ALA A 138 -27.35 -7.63 -0.12
CA ALA A 138 -26.47 -8.57 0.58
C ALA A 138 -26.46 -9.97 -0.07
N PRO A 139 -25.32 -10.69 -0.04
CA PRO A 139 -25.30 -12.12 -0.31
C PRO A 139 -26.17 -12.81 0.74
N LYS A 140 -27.35 -13.31 0.34
CA LYS A 140 -28.25 -14.04 1.23
C LYS A 140 -27.52 -15.25 1.79
N ALA A 141 -27.56 -15.39 3.11
CA ALA A 141 -26.96 -16.51 3.81
C ALA A 141 -27.65 -17.85 3.49
N ALA A 142 -26.91 -18.92 3.73
CA ALA A 142 -27.36 -20.29 3.95
C ALA A 142 -28.01 -21.05 2.77
N LYS A 143 -27.29 -22.07 2.30
CA LYS A 143 -27.76 -23.45 2.55
C LYS A 143 -26.60 -24.37 2.94
N ALA A 144 -26.72 -24.94 4.13
CA ALA A 144 -25.77 -25.89 4.70
C ALA A 144 -25.86 -27.27 3.99
N PRO A 145 -24.93 -28.22 4.23
CA PRO A 145 -24.77 -29.39 3.37
C PRO A 145 -25.91 -30.40 3.54
N LYS A 146 -26.25 -31.10 2.45
CA LYS A 146 -27.10 -32.30 2.50
C LYS A 146 -26.23 -33.54 2.34
N VAL A 147 -25.81 -34.09 3.47
CA VAL A 147 -25.53 -35.52 3.57
C VAL A 147 -26.87 -36.25 3.66
N LYS A 148 -27.04 -37.32 2.88
CA LYS A 148 -28.03 -38.38 3.12
C LYS A 148 -27.38 -39.73 2.79
N GLY A 149 -27.29 -40.62 3.78
CA GLY A 149 -27.39 -42.06 3.52
C GLY A 149 -28.83 -42.42 3.16
N GLU A 150 -29.23 -43.67 2.95
CA GLU A 150 -28.57 -44.96 3.16
C GLU A 150 -28.35 -45.69 1.80
N GLY A 151 -27.62 -46.79 1.61
CA GLY A 151 -27.19 -47.90 2.47
C GLY A 151 -27.85 -49.22 2.01
N LYS A 152 -27.10 -50.08 1.31
CA LYS A 152 -27.47 -51.50 1.11
C LYS A 152 -26.23 -52.38 0.90
N LYS A 153 -26.03 -53.35 1.81
CA LYS A 153 -25.09 -54.48 1.68
C LYS A 153 -25.58 -55.48 0.60
N PRO A 154 -24.71 -56.33 0.03
CA PRO A 154 -24.30 -57.62 0.65
C PRO A 154 -22.77 -57.67 0.82
N GLU A 155 -22.16 -58.11 1.93
CA GLU A 155 -22.20 -59.39 2.65
C GLU A 155 -21.71 -60.62 1.87
N LYS A 156 -20.75 -61.35 2.49
CA LYS A 156 -20.11 -62.63 2.11
C LYS A 156 -19.03 -62.50 1.02
N ALA A 157 -17.89 -63.20 1.08
CA ALA A 157 -17.47 -64.28 2.00
C ALA A 157 -15.97 -64.16 2.41
N LYS A 158 -15.58 -64.92 3.44
CA LYS A 158 -14.18 -65.21 3.79
C LYS A 158 -13.60 -66.25 2.82
N ALA A 159 -12.32 -66.09 2.48
CA ALA A 159 -11.32 -67.16 2.40
C ALA A 159 -9.93 -66.49 2.42
#